data_AF-A0AAV4ZCK3-F1
#
_entry.id   AF-A0AAV4ZCK3-F1
#
_cell.length_a   1.000
_cell.length_b   1.000
_cell.length_c   1.000
_cell.angle_alpha   90.00
_cell.angle_beta   90.00
_cell.angle_gamma   90.00
#
_symmetry.space_group_name_H-M   'P 1'
#
loop_
_entity.id
_entity.type
_entity.pdbx_description
1 polymer ?
#
loop_
_entity_poly.entity_id
_entity_poly.type
_entity_poly.pdbx_seq_one_letter_code
_entity_poly.pdbx_strand_id
1 'polypeptide(L)'
;MKPSVVPCPGLTPAGWQAVHAASLDFLDKHADEAGQLGWTTLQLFGVHPDLGVIRSDFCGAMVLSGDLVSKVEADFIRFERTRYFRDVPGRPKGAVPIWAVKR
;
A
#
# COMPACT_ATOMS: atom_id res chain seq x y z
N MET A 1 -9.70 8.54 -4.68
CA MET A 1 -9.91 9.28 -3.41
C MET A 1 -9.29 10.66 -3.55
N LYS A 2 -9.68 11.68 -2.76
CA LYS A 2 -9.08 13.02 -2.88
C LYS A 2 -7.72 13.06 -2.16
N PRO A 3 -6.65 13.61 -2.77
CA PRO A 3 -5.33 13.71 -2.11
C PRO A 3 -5.33 14.69 -0.93
N SER A 4 -6.32 15.58 -0.83
CA SER A 4 -6.48 16.53 0.28
C SER A 4 -7.21 15.96 1.50
N VAL A 5 -7.73 14.73 1.43
CA VAL A 5 -8.49 14.11 2.52
C VAL A 5 -7.77 12.85 2.98
N VAL A 6 -7.18 12.92 4.17
CA VAL A 6 -6.51 11.76 4.80
C VAL A 6 -7.54 10.64 5.01
N PRO A 7 -7.29 9.41 4.48
CA PRO A 7 -8.30 8.35 4.43
C PRO A 7 -8.42 7.52 5.72
N CYS A 8 -7.38 7.46 6.54
CA CYS A 8 -7.37 6.64 7.75
C CYS A 8 -6.42 7.18 8.84
N PRO A 9 -6.56 6.72 10.10
CA PRO A 9 -5.66 7.10 11.19
C PRO A 9 -4.19 6.76 10.92
N GLY A 10 -3.28 7.58 11.45
CA GLY A 10 -1.83 7.39 11.37
C GLY A 10 -1.15 8.02 10.15
N LEU A 11 -1.89 8.36 9.08
CA LEU A 11 -1.34 9.10 7.95
C LEU A 11 -1.35 10.60 8.22
N THR A 12 -0.22 11.26 7.98
CA THR A 12 -0.17 12.73 7.90
C THR A 12 -0.68 13.20 6.53
N PRO A 13 -1.13 14.46 6.37
CA PRO A 13 -1.52 14.98 5.07
C PRO A 13 -0.42 14.85 4.00
N ALA A 14 0.83 15.16 4.34
CA ALA A 14 1.97 15.00 3.43
C ALA A 14 2.25 13.53 3.09
N GLY A 15 2.19 12.64 4.10
CA GLY A 15 2.35 11.20 3.89
C GLY A 15 1.27 10.64 2.96
N TRP A 16 0.02 11.08 3.11
CA TRP A 16 -1.06 10.68 2.21
C TRP A 16 -0.85 11.20 0.79
N GLN A 17 -0.39 12.43 0.60
CA GLN A 17 -0.07 12.96 -0.73
C GLN A 17 1.02 12.13 -1.43
N ALA A 18 2.06 11.74 -0.70
CA ALA A 18 3.12 10.87 -1.22
C ALA A 18 2.58 9.48 -1.61
N VAL A 19 1.86 8.82 -0.69
CA VAL A 19 1.22 7.51 -0.95
C VAL A 19 0.26 7.58 -2.14
N HIS A 20 -0.56 8.62 -2.22
CA HIS A 20 -1.50 8.81 -3.33
C HIS A 20 -0.78 8.99 -4.66
N ALA A 21 0.26 9.83 -4.72
CA ALA A 21 1.04 10.06 -5.93
C ALA A 21 1.78 8.77 -6.37
N ALA A 22 2.47 8.09 -5.44
CA ALA A 22 3.16 6.84 -5.72
C ALA A 22 2.19 5.71 -6.14
N SER A 23 0.98 5.67 -5.56
CA SER A 23 -0.06 4.72 -5.96
C SER A 23 -0.54 4.95 -7.39
N LEU A 24 -0.72 6.22 -7.80
CA LEU A 24 -1.08 6.53 -9.19
C LEU A 24 0.04 6.14 -10.16
N ASP A 25 1.30 6.46 -9.82
CA ASP A 25 2.46 6.09 -10.63
C ASP A 25 2.59 4.56 -10.79
N PHE A 26 2.41 3.83 -9.70
CA PHE A 26 2.37 2.36 -9.72
C PHE A 26 1.23 1.83 -10.59
N LEU A 27 0.03 2.41 -10.47
CA LEU A 27 -1.11 1.95 -11.26
C LEU A 27 -0.91 2.17 -12.76
N ASP A 28 -0.26 3.28 -13.14
CA ASP A 28 0.04 3.62 -14.52
C ASP A 28 1.12 2.71 -15.13
N LYS A 29 2.15 2.37 -14.37
CA LYS A 29 3.35 1.68 -14.89
C LYS A 29 3.41 0.19 -14.62
N HIS A 30 2.77 -0.28 -13.56
CA HIS A 30 3.03 -1.61 -12.97
C HIS A 30 1.76 -2.41 -12.64
N ALA A 31 0.56 -1.84 -12.77
CA ALA A 31 -0.68 -2.54 -12.39
C ALA A 31 -0.87 -3.87 -13.14
N ASP A 32 -0.62 -3.88 -14.45
CA ASP A 32 -0.81 -5.06 -15.29
C ASP A 32 0.16 -6.18 -14.90
N GLU A 33 1.44 -5.85 -14.73
CA GLU A 33 2.47 -6.79 -14.27
C GLU A 33 2.14 -7.34 -12.88
N ALA A 34 1.75 -6.46 -11.95
CA ALA A 34 1.36 -6.86 -10.61
C ALA A 34 0.15 -7.81 -10.63
N GLY A 35 -0.85 -7.52 -11.46
CA GLY A 35 -2.02 -8.37 -11.67
C GLY A 35 -1.64 -9.75 -12.23
N GLN A 36 -0.77 -9.81 -13.24
CA GLN A 36 -0.28 -11.06 -13.82
C GLN A 36 0.52 -11.91 -12.81
N LEU A 37 1.29 -11.26 -11.94
CA LEU A 37 2.02 -11.90 -10.84
C LEU A 37 1.12 -12.22 -9.64
N GLY A 38 -0.18 -11.95 -9.73
CA GLY A 38 -1.17 -12.30 -8.71
C GLY A 38 -1.06 -11.47 -7.43
N TRP A 39 -0.56 -10.23 -7.50
CA TRP A 39 -0.63 -9.30 -6.37
C TRP A 39 -2.08 -8.93 -6.09
N THR A 40 -2.50 -9.11 -4.84
CA THR A 40 -3.88 -8.80 -4.42
C THR A 40 -4.02 -7.35 -4.01
N THR A 41 -5.27 -6.85 -4.07
CA THR A 41 -5.61 -5.51 -3.57
C THR A 41 -5.14 -5.28 -2.14
N LEU A 42 -5.28 -6.25 -1.24
CA LEU A 42 -4.86 -6.10 0.16
C LEU A 42 -3.35 -6.10 0.34
N GLN A 43 -2.61 -6.82 -0.51
CA GLN A 43 -1.14 -6.78 -0.49
C GLN A 43 -0.59 -5.44 -0.98
N LEU A 44 -1.33 -4.72 -1.82
CA LEU A 44 -0.93 -3.42 -2.37
C LEU A 44 -1.47 -2.25 -1.54
N PHE A 45 -2.74 -2.31 -1.16
CA PHE A 45 -3.52 -1.19 -0.61
C PHE A 45 -4.21 -1.51 0.73
N GLY A 46 -3.85 -2.62 1.37
CA GLY A 46 -4.39 -3.00 2.67
C GLY A 46 -4.01 -2.03 3.78
N VAL A 47 -4.89 -1.90 4.78
CA VAL A 47 -4.68 -1.22 6.06
C VAL A 47 -5.47 -1.92 7.15
N HIS A 48 -5.21 -1.59 8.42
CA HIS A 48 -6.04 -2.06 9.53
C HIS A 48 -7.42 -1.38 9.47
N PRO A 49 -8.52 -2.12 9.71
CA PRO A 49 -9.89 -1.58 9.61
C PRO A 49 -10.13 -0.36 10.51
N ASP A 50 -9.74 -0.43 11.79
CA ASP A 50 -9.98 0.67 12.75
C ASP A 50 -8.79 1.61 12.94
N LEU A 51 -7.56 1.07 12.94
CA LEU A 51 -6.34 1.81 13.28
C LEU A 51 -5.57 2.32 12.05
N GLY A 52 -6.06 2.05 10.83
CA GLY A 52 -5.43 2.53 9.60
C GLY A 52 -3.97 2.08 9.48
N VAL A 53 -3.06 3.04 9.31
CA VAL A 53 -1.62 2.77 9.15
C VAL A 53 -0.85 2.72 10.47
N ILE A 54 -1.49 3.03 11.61
CA ILE A 54 -0.87 2.87 12.94
C ILE A 54 -0.40 1.41 13.12
N ARG A 55 -1.16 0.47 12.55
CA ARG A 55 -0.80 -0.95 12.44
C ARG A 55 -0.14 -1.22 11.10
N SER A 56 1.14 -0.90 11.00
CA SER A 56 1.94 -1.02 9.77
C SER A 56 2.06 -2.44 9.22
N ASP A 57 1.88 -3.46 10.07
CA ASP A 57 1.87 -4.87 9.70
C ASP A 57 0.67 -5.29 8.84
N PHE A 58 -0.40 -4.48 8.83
CA PHE A 58 -1.54 -4.59 7.92
C PHE A 58 -1.35 -3.84 6.60
N CYS A 59 -0.37 -2.93 6.53
CA CYS A 59 -0.22 -2.05 5.39
C CYS A 59 0.29 -2.79 4.15
N GLY A 60 -0.38 -2.57 3.02
CA GLY A 60 0.08 -3.00 1.72
C GLY A 60 1.29 -2.21 1.23
N ALA A 61 1.96 -2.73 0.20
CA ALA A 61 3.20 -2.18 -0.36
C ALA A 61 3.12 -0.68 -0.66
N MET A 62 2.04 -0.23 -1.31
CA MET A 62 1.88 1.16 -1.73
C MET A 62 1.54 2.09 -0.57
N VAL A 63 0.94 1.56 0.50
CA VAL A 63 0.55 2.35 1.67
C VAL A 63 1.70 2.52 2.65
N LEU A 64 2.62 1.55 2.71
CA LEU A 64 3.68 1.53 3.71
C LEU A 64 4.82 2.52 3.44
N SER A 65 5.24 2.71 2.17
CA SER A 65 6.42 3.54 1.85
C SER A 65 6.07 4.95 1.40
N GLY A 66 5.07 5.12 0.51
CA GLY A 66 4.91 6.34 -0.27
C GLY A 66 6.04 6.61 -1.27
N ASP A 67 6.92 5.63 -1.48
CA ASP A 67 8.04 5.67 -2.41
C ASP A 67 7.63 5.13 -3.78
N LEU A 68 8.32 5.57 -4.84
CA LEU A 68 8.11 5.04 -6.20
C LEU A 68 8.60 3.59 -6.31
N VAL A 69 7.80 2.78 -7.02
CA VAL A 69 8.16 1.41 -7.35
C VAL A 69 9.14 1.40 -8.51
N SER A 70 10.23 0.65 -8.36
CA SER A 70 11.22 0.46 -9.42
C SER A 70 11.11 -0.91 -10.11
N LYS A 71 10.55 -1.91 -9.42
CA LYS A 71 10.30 -3.24 -9.97
C LYS A 71 9.22 -3.99 -9.19
N VAL A 72 8.38 -4.74 -9.90
CA VAL A 72 7.46 -5.72 -9.33
C VAL A 72 7.99 -7.11 -9.60
N GLU A 73 8.02 -7.95 -8.57
CA GLU A 73 8.41 -9.36 -8.67
C GLU A 73 7.30 -10.23 -8.05
N ALA A 74 7.38 -11.54 -8.25
CA ALA A 74 6.38 -12.45 -7.70
C ALA A 74 6.32 -12.38 -6.18
N ASP A 75 7.46 -12.32 -5.49
CA ASP A 75 7.59 -12.43 -4.04
C ASP A 75 7.83 -11.09 -3.32
N PHE A 76 8.27 -10.06 -4.02
CA PHE A 76 8.45 -8.72 -3.46
C PHE A 76 8.19 -7.58 -4.45
N ILE A 77 7.96 -6.38 -3.90
CA ILE A 77 8.01 -5.11 -4.65
C ILE A 77 9.26 -4.35 -4.21
N ARG A 78 10.01 -3.85 -5.18
CA ARG A 78 11.22 -3.05 -4.94
C ARG A 78 10.91 -1.57 -5.05
N PHE A 79 11.32 -0.84 -4.02
CA PHE A 79 11.44 0.60 -4.01
C PHE A 79 12.93 0.97 -4.14
N GLU A 80 13.25 2.26 -4.26
CA GLU A 80 14.63 2.71 -4.39
C GLU A 80 15.55 2.17 -3.28
N ARG A 81 15.09 2.20 -2.02
CA ARG A 81 15.90 1.86 -0.84
C ARG A 81 15.44 0.59 -0.11
N THR A 82 14.21 0.14 -0.36
CA THR A 82 13.56 -0.90 0.44
C THR A 82 12.87 -1.93 -0.45
N ARG A 83 12.48 -3.05 0.17
CA ARG A 83 11.66 -4.08 -0.46
C ARG A 83 10.48 -4.38 0.44
N TYR A 84 9.31 -4.54 -0.16
CA TYR A 84 8.13 -5.08 0.51
C TYR A 84 7.95 -6.54 0.09
N PHE A 85 8.04 -7.45 1.05
CA PHE A 85 7.81 -8.87 0.81
C PHE A 85 6.32 -9.21 0.89
N ARG A 86 5.85 -10.00 -0.08
CA ARG A 86 4.48 -10.48 -0.16
C ARG A 86 4.11 -11.27 1.09
N ASP A 87 4.96 -12.24 1.44
CA ASP A 87 4.74 -13.18 2.53
C ASP A 87 5.71 -12.89 3.67
N VAL A 88 5.16 -12.46 4.80
CA VAL A 88 5.92 -12.18 6.03
C VAL A 88 5.32 -13.06 7.13
N PRO A 89 6.12 -13.95 7.76
CA PRO A 89 5.64 -14.77 8.87
C PRO A 89 5.01 -13.92 9.97
N GLY A 90 3.83 -14.32 10.44
CA GLY A 90 3.09 -13.60 11.48
C GLY A 90 2.30 -12.38 11.00
N ARG A 91 2.23 -12.10 9.69
CA ARG A 91 1.37 -11.04 9.16
C ARG A 91 -0.09 -11.30 9.56
N PRO A 92 -0.76 -10.33 10.22
CA PRO A 92 -2.14 -10.49 10.65
C PRO A 92 -3.11 -10.56 9.47
N LYS A 93 -4.27 -11.18 9.71
CA LYS A 93 -5.39 -11.25 8.77
C LYS A 93 -6.41 -10.14 9.07
N GLY A 94 -7.30 -9.88 8.11
CA GLY A 94 -8.41 -8.93 8.28
C GLY A 94 -8.11 -7.50 7.82
N ALA A 95 -7.06 -7.32 7.00
CA ALA A 95 -6.84 -6.04 6.33
C ALA A 95 -8.03 -5.70 5.41
N VAL A 96 -8.31 -4.41 5.31
CA VAL A 96 -9.29 -3.85 4.37
C VAL A 96 -8.56 -2.92 3.41
N PRO A 97 -9.06 -2.69 2.19
CA PRO A 97 -8.44 -1.69 1.33
C PRO A 97 -8.60 -0.30 1.95
N ILE A 98 -7.63 0.58 1.72
CA ILE A 98 -7.58 1.93 2.32
C ILE A 98 -8.85 2.77 2.08
N TRP A 99 -9.58 2.53 1.00
CA TRP A 99 -10.85 3.22 0.70
C TRP A 99 -12.07 2.66 1.42
N ALA A 100 -11.95 1.54 2.14
CA ALA A 100 -13.03 0.96 2.94
C ALA A 100 -13.02 1.42 4.41
N VAL A 101 -11.95 2.10 4.85
CA VAL A 101 -11.87 2.66 6.20
C VAL A 101 -12.87 3.80 6.32
N LYS A 102 -13.73 3.73 7.34
CA LYS A 102 -14.65 4.82 7.67
C LYS A 102 -13.90 5.80 8.58
N ARG A 103 -13.98 7.07 8.25
CA ARG A 103 -13.50 8.15 9.11
C ARG A 103 -14.64 8.71 9.94
#